data_AF-A0A3D2SDW2-F1
#
_entry.id   AF-A0A3D2SDW2-F1
#
_cell.length_a   1.000
_cell.length_b   1.000
_cell.length_c   1.000
_cell.angle_alpha   90.00
_cell.angle_beta   90.00
_cell.angle_gamma   90.00
#
_symmetry.space_group_name_H-M   'P 1'
#
loop_
_entity.id
_entity.type
_entity.pdbx_description
1 polymer ?
#
loop_
_entity_poly.entity_id
_entity_poly.type
_entity_poly.pdbx_seq_one_letter_code
_entity_poly.pdbx_strand_id
1 'polypeptide(L)'
;MAKEAKNEPKELTVEEKLKTLYQLQTMLSEIDKIKTLRGELPLEVQDLEDEVAGLSTRIDKIKSEIDELRASIAAKKIEIETAKVAVEKYKSQQDNVRNNREYDFLSKEIEFQTLEIELCEKRIKEFTAEEKDKN
;
A
#
# COMPACT_ATOMS: atom_id res chain seq x y z
N MET A 1 5.55 8.64 87.94
CA MET A 1 4.64 7.59 87.46
C MET A 1 3.90 8.13 86.24
N ALA A 2 4.42 7.88 85.04
CA ALA A 2 3.73 8.21 83.78
C ALA A 2 2.91 6.98 83.38
N LYS A 3 1.58 7.08 83.38
CA LYS A 3 0.72 6.04 82.82
C LYS A 3 0.74 6.23 81.31
N GLU A 4 1.43 5.34 80.61
CA GLU A 4 1.29 5.16 79.17
C GLU A 4 -0.17 4.79 78.89
N ALA A 5 -0.88 5.68 78.17
CA ALA A 5 -2.18 5.35 77.61
C ALA A 5 -1.96 4.30 76.52
N LYS A 6 -2.25 3.04 76.84
CA LYS A 6 -2.43 2.00 75.82
C LYS A 6 -3.53 2.48 74.89
N ASN A 7 -3.12 2.88 73.69
CA ASN A 7 -4.02 3.16 72.59
C ASN A 7 -4.53 1.80 72.10
N GLU A 8 -5.53 1.25 72.79
CA GLU A 8 -6.22 0.06 72.34
C GLU A 8 -6.86 0.38 70.98
N PRO A 9 -6.61 -0.43 69.94
CA PRO A 9 -7.18 -0.19 68.64
C PRO A 9 -8.71 -0.18 68.79
N LYS A 10 -9.36 0.96 68.52
CA LYS A 10 -10.82 1.04 68.42
C LYS A 10 -11.27 -0.04 67.46
N GLU A 11 -11.91 -1.08 67.98
CA GLU A 11 -12.50 -2.11 67.13
C GLU A 11 -13.59 -1.45 66.29
N LEU A 12 -13.39 -1.44 64.97
CA LEU A 12 -14.40 -1.01 64.01
C LEU A 12 -15.71 -1.74 64.30
N THR A 13 -16.82 -1.00 64.24
CA THR A 13 -18.15 -1.58 64.37
C THR A 13 -18.38 -2.58 63.23
N VAL A 14 -19.30 -3.53 63.44
CA VAL A 14 -19.60 -4.55 62.42
C VAL A 14 -20.04 -3.91 61.10
N GLU A 15 -20.80 -2.80 61.16
CA GLU A 15 -21.21 -2.05 59.96
C GLU A 15 -20.02 -1.41 59.23
N GLU A 16 -19.08 -0.77 59.94
CA GLU A 16 -17.89 -0.19 59.33
C GLU A 16 -16.95 -1.26 58.76
N LYS A 17 -16.82 -2.41 59.43
CA LYS A 17 -16.09 -3.57 58.91
C LYS A 17 -16.72 -4.07 57.60
N LEU A 18 -18.04 -4.17 57.53
CA LEU A 18 -18.76 -4.61 56.33
C LEU A 18 -18.64 -3.59 55.17
N LYS A 19 -18.76 -2.29 55.44
CA LYS A 19 -18.55 -1.24 54.41
C LYS A 19 -17.13 -1.26 53.87
N THR A 20 -16.14 -1.38 54.75
CA THR A 20 -14.73 -1.45 54.36
C THR A 20 -14.43 -2.72 53.56
N LEU A 21 -15.01 -3.85 53.96
CA LEU A 21 -14.87 -5.12 53.23
C LEU A 21 -15.49 -5.04 51.84
N TYR A 22 -16.67 -4.43 51.71
CA TYR A 22 -17.33 -4.24 50.42
C TYR A 22 -16.51 -3.34 49.47
N GLN A 23 -15.96 -2.24 49.99
CA GLN A 23 -15.08 -1.37 49.22
C GLN A 23 -13.81 -2.11 48.75
N LEU A 24 -13.21 -2.92 49.64
CA LEU A 24 -12.06 -3.74 49.31
C LEU A 24 -12.38 -4.77 48.21
N GLN A 25 -13.51 -5.47 48.31
CA GLN A 25 -13.95 -6.43 47.30
C GLN A 25 -14.23 -5.77 45.95
N THR A 26 -14.77 -4.55 45.95
CA THR A 26 -15.03 -3.78 44.73
C THR A 26 -13.71 -3.40 44.06
N MET A 27 -12.75 -2.86 44.82
CA MET A 27 -11.40 -2.58 44.30
C MET A 27 -10.70 -3.84 43.79
N LEU A 28 -10.82 -4.97 44.49
CA LEU A 28 -10.23 -6.23 44.05
C LEU A 28 -10.82 -6.67 42.70
N SER A 29 -12.13 -6.53 42.53
CA SER A 29 -12.82 -6.84 41.26
C SER A 29 -12.36 -5.93 40.12
N GLU A 30 -12.10 -4.64 40.40
CA GLU A 30 -11.52 -3.71 39.42
C GLU A 30 -10.08 -4.08 39.06
N ILE A 31 -9.26 -4.46 40.04
CA ILE A 31 -7.89 -4.94 39.82
C ILE A 31 -7.88 -6.17 38.92
N ASP A 32 -8.80 -7.11 39.13
CA ASP A 32 -8.88 -8.32 38.31
C ASP A 32 -9.27 -8.00 36.86
N LYS A 33 -10.20 -7.06 36.63
CA LYS A 33 -10.49 -6.56 35.27
C LYS A 33 -9.24 -5.95 34.60
N ILE A 34 -8.47 -5.15 35.33
CA ILE A 34 -7.21 -4.57 34.82
C ILE A 34 -6.20 -5.67 34.46
N LYS A 35 -6.09 -6.72 35.28
CA LYS A 35 -5.19 -7.85 35.01
C LYS A 35 -5.61 -8.62 33.76
N THR A 36 -6.91 -8.85 33.56
CA THR A 36 -7.44 -9.49 32.36
C THR A 36 -7.13 -8.67 31.12
N LEU A 37 -7.47 -7.37 31.13
CA LEU A 37 -7.15 -6.44 30.04
C LEU A 37 -5.65 -6.41 29.74
N ARG A 38 -4.80 -6.40 30.77
CA ARG A 38 -3.34 -6.43 30.60
C ARG A 38 -2.83 -7.72 29.96
N GLY A 39 -3.55 -8.83 30.09
CA GLY A 39 -3.23 -10.10 29.43
C GLY A 39 -3.71 -10.17 27.99
N GLU A 40 -4.87 -9.56 27.69
CA GLU A 40 -5.48 -9.55 26.35
C GLU A 40 -4.87 -8.48 25.44
N LEU A 41 -4.57 -7.29 25.97
CA LEU A 41 -4.04 -6.15 25.22
C LEU A 41 -2.74 -6.48 24.45
N PRO A 42 -1.76 -7.24 24.97
CA PRO A 42 -0.58 -7.63 24.20
C PRO A 42 -0.90 -8.48 22.96
N LEU A 43 -1.93 -9.34 23.04
CA LEU A 43 -2.36 -10.15 21.90
C LEU A 43 -3.02 -9.27 20.85
N GLU A 44 -3.89 -8.34 21.27
CA GLU A 44 -4.54 -7.39 20.37
C GLU A 44 -3.51 -6.46 19.70
N VAL A 45 -2.49 -6.01 20.43
CA VAL A 45 -1.38 -5.23 19.86
C VAL A 45 -0.60 -6.05 18.85
N GLN A 46 -0.30 -7.33 19.16
CA GLN A 46 0.39 -8.21 18.23
C GLN A 46 -0.42 -8.45 16.94
N ASP A 47 -1.72 -8.72 17.07
CA ASP A 47 -2.61 -8.93 15.93
C ASP A 47 -2.64 -7.68 15.02
N LEU A 48 -2.67 -6.48 15.62
CA LEU A 48 -2.60 -5.22 14.89
C LEU A 48 -1.22 -5.01 14.23
N GLU A 49 -0.13 -5.36 14.89
CA GLU A 49 1.23 -5.30 14.30
C GLU A 49 1.35 -6.22 13.08
N ASP A 50 0.80 -7.44 13.17
CA ASP A 50 0.77 -8.40 12.07
C ASP A 50 -0.10 -7.89 10.90
N GLU A 51 -1.27 -7.29 11.19
CA GLU A 51 -2.11 -6.66 10.18
C GLU A 51 -1.38 -5.50 9.47
N VAL A 52 -0.71 -4.63 10.23
CA VAL A 52 0.08 -3.52 9.68
C VAL A 52 1.21 -4.04 8.80
N ALA A 53 1.92 -5.09 9.21
CA ALA A 53 2.97 -5.71 8.39
C ALA A 53 2.41 -6.30 7.07
N GLY A 54 1.26 -6.97 7.14
CA GLY A 54 0.56 -7.48 5.97
C GLY A 54 0.14 -6.38 5.00
N LEU A 55 -0.44 -5.29 5.53
CA LEU A 55 -0.83 -4.12 4.74
C LEU A 55 0.39 -3.42 4.11
N SER A 56 1.49 -3.26 4.86
CA SER A 56 2.74 -2.68 4.34
C SER A 56 3.28 -3.48 3.17
N THR A 57 3.31 -4.81 3.29
CA THR A 57 3.77 -5.71 2.21
C THR A 57 2.90 -5.56 0.96
N ARG A 58 1.58 -5.44 1.13
CA ARG A 58 0.65 -5.22 0.03
C ARG A 58 0.88 -3.87 -0.66
N ILE A 59 1.11 -2.81 0.12
CA ILE A 59 1.43 -1.48 -0.40
C ILE A 59 2.72 -1.52 -1.23
N ASP A 60 3.77 -2.15 -0.71
CA ASP A 60 5.05 -2.21 -1.40
C ASP A 60 4.97 -3.00 -2.70
N LYS A 61 4.18 -4.08 -2.73
CA LYS A 61 3.89 -4.82 -3.96
C LYS A 61 3.18 -3.93 -5.01
N ILE A 62 2.14 -3.20 -4.60
CA ILE A 62 1.40 -2.31 -5.51
C ILE A 62 2.32 -1.21 -6.06
N LYS A 63 3.19 -0.62 -5.23
CA LYS A 63 4.18 0.36 -5.67
C LYS A 63 5.13 -0.22 -6.72
N SER A 64 5.64 -1.43 -6.51
CA SER A 64 6.50 -2.12 -7.48
C SER A 64 5.78 -2.32 -8.82
N GLU A 65 4.52 -2.76 -8.79
CA GLU A 65 3.70 -2.93 -10.00
C GLU A 65 3.48 -1.59 -10.74
N ILE A 66 3.25 -0.49 -10.01
CA ILE A 66 3.14 0.86 -10.59
C ILE A 66 4.45 1.28 -11.27
N ASP A 67 5.59 1.03 -10.62
CA ASP A 67 6.89 1.39 -11.18
C ASP A 67 7.23 0.58 -12.45
N GLU A 68 6.85 -0.71 -12.49
CA GLU A 68 6.96 -1.55 -13.69
C GLU A 68 6.08 -1.05 -14.85
N LEU A 69 4.85 -0.62 -14.56
CA LEU A 69 3.95 -0.02 -15.55
C LEU A 69 4.54 1.28 -16.10
N ARG A 70 5.09 2.14 -15.24
CA ARG A 70 5.76 3.38 -15.65
C ARG A 70 6.96 3.12 -16.55
N ALA A 71 7.79 2.14 -16.20
CA ALA A 71 8.93 1.72 -17.03
C ALA A 71 8.46 1.22 -18.40
N SER A 72 7.38 0.42 -18.43
CA SER A 72 6.77 -0.08 -19.68
C SER A 72 6.22 1.04 -20.56
N ILE A 73 5.55 2.03 -19.96
CA ILE A 73 5.08 3.24 -20.68
C ILE A 73 6.26 4.02 -21.27
N ALA A 74 7.34 4.21 -20.49
CA ALA A 74 8.53 4.91 -20.97
C ALA A 74 9.20 4.18 -22.15
N ALA A 75 9.33 2.86 -22.06
CA ALA A 75 9.87 2.04 -23.14
C ALA A 75 9.03 2.16 -24.43
N LYS A 76 7.69 2.09 -24.31
CA LYS A 76 6.79 2.26 -25.47
C LYS A 76 6.88 3.65 -26.10
N LYS A 77 7.11 4.70 -25.31
CA LYS A 77 7.34 6.05 -25.86
C LYS A 77 8.63 6.13 -26.68
N ILE A 78 9.70 5.45 -26.25
CA ILE A 78 10.95 5.39 -27.01
C ILE A 78 10.76 4.61 -28.31
N GLU A 79 10.03 3.50 -28.28
CA GLU A 79 9.66 2.74 -29.49
C GLU A 79 8.89 3.62 -30.50
N ILE A 80 7.92 4.41 -30.03
CA ILE A 80 7.17 5.35 -30.88
C ILE A 80 8.11 6.36 -31.56
N GLU A 81 9.01 6.98 -30.82
CA GLU A 81 9.93 7.98 -31.40
C GLU A 81 10.88 7.33 -32.42
N THR A 82 11.32 6.10 -32.16
CA THR A 82 12.16 5.34 -33.11
C THR A 82 11.41 5.03 -34.40
N ALA A 83 10.16 4.56 -34.30
CA ALA A 83 9.30 4.27 -35.44
C ALA A 83 8.98 5.55 -36.24
N LYS A 84 8.75 6.69 -35.57
CA LYS A 84 8.55 7.99 -36.25
C LYS A 84 9.76 8.39 -37.08
N VAL A 85 10.97 8.27 -36.54
CA VAL A 85 12.21 8.55 -37.27
C VAL A 85 12.35 7.61 -38.49
N ALA A 86 11.99 6.33 -38.34
CA ALA A 86 12.00 5.38 -39.44
C ALA A 86 10.99 5.77 -40.53
N VAL A 87 9.76 6.16 -40.16
CA VAL A 87 8.73 6.65 -41.09
C VAL A 87 9.23 7.86 -41.87
N GLU A 88 9.80 8.87 -41.22
CA GLU A 88 10.35 10.05 -41.89
C GLU A 88 11.46 9.69 -42.88
N LYS A 89 12.36 8.78 -42.47
CA LYS A 89 13.41 8.26 -43.34
C LYS A 89 12.82 7.57 -44.56
N TYR A 90 11.85 6.67 -44.40
CA TYR A 90 11.24 5.96 -45.52
C TYR A 90 10.45 6.88 -46.43
N LYS A 91 9.76 7.89 -45.91
CA LYS A 91 9.09 8.92 -46.71
C LYS A 91 10.08 9.69 -47.58
N SER A 92 11.20 10.15 -47.02
CA SER A 92 12.22 10.86 -47.80
C SER A 92 12.87 9.98 -48.87
N GLN A 93 13.01 8.68 -48.63
CA GLN A 93 13.46 7.72 -49.64
C GLN A 93 12.42 7.57 -50.75
N GLN A 94 11.14 7.42 -50.38
CA GLN A 94 10.02 7.21 -51.28
C GLN A 94 9.88 8.35 -52.31
N ASP A 95 10.11 9.60 -51.92
CA ASP A 95 10.06 10.77 -52.81
C ASP A 95 11.07 10.71 -53.97
N ASN A 96 12.15 9.93 -53.81
CA ASN A 96 13.20 9.79 -54.81
C ASN A 96 13.09 8.51 -55.64
N VAL A 97 12.11 7.64 -55.35
CA VAL A 97 11.97 6.35 -56.03
C VAL A 97 11.29 6.48 -57.39
N ARG A 98 11.96 5.95 -58.42
CA ARG A 98 11.45 5.90 -59.80
C ARG A 98 10.98 4.50 -60.21
N ASN A 99 11.13 3.50 -59.34
CA ASN A 99 10.76 2.12 -59.58
C ASN A 99 9.51 1.77 -58.76
N ASN A 100 8.40 1.44 -59.43
CA ASN A 100 7.14 1.10 -58.76
C ASN A 100 7.28 -0.01 -57.71
N ARG A 101 8.14 -1.02 -57.94
CA ARG A 101 8.30 -2.13 -56.98
C ARG A 101 8.96 -1.68 -55.68
N GLU A 102 9.93 -0.78 -55.77
CA GLU A 102 10.60 -0.20 -54.61
C GLU A 102 9.69 0.79 -53.89
N TYR A 103 8.88 1.53 -54.65
CA TYR A 103 7.87 2.44 -54.11
C TYR A 103 6.82 1.68 -53.28
N ASP A 104 6.32 0.56 -53.80
CA ASP A 104 5.36 -0.30 -53.10
C ASP A 104 5.97 -0.90 -51.83
N PHE A 105 7.26 -1.27 -51.87
CA PHE A 105 7.97 -1.80 -50.70
C PHE A 105 8.09 -0.73 -49.59
N LEU A 106 8.58 0.47 -49.93
CA LEU A 106 8.67 1.57 -48.97
C LEU A 106 7.29 2.00 -48.43
N SER A 107 6.26 1.98 -49.27
CA SER A 107 4.88 2.27 -48.84
C SER A 107 4.42 1.30 -47.75
N LYS A 108 4.67 0.00 -47.94
CA LYS A 108 4.34 -1.04 -46.95
C LYS A 108 5.14 -0.89 -45.67
N GLU A 109 6.43 -0.53 -45.77
CA GLU A 109 7.27 -0.30 -44.60
C GLU A 109 6.77 0.91 -43.80
N ILE A 110 6.39 2.01 -44.47
CA ILE A 110 5.78 3.17 -43.81
C ILE A 110 4.47 2.79 -43.11
N GLU A 111 3.62 2.01 -43.78
CA GLU A 111 2.35 1.52 -43.21
C GLU A 111 2.61 0.63 -41.98
N PHE A 112 3.57 -0.29 -42.07
CA PHE A 112 3.97 -1.15 -40.97
C PHE A 112 4.44 -0.34 -39.74
N GLN A 113 5.36 0.60 -39.94
CA GLN A 113 5.87 1.45 -38.86
C GLN A 113 4.75 2.35 -38.27
N THR A 114 3.80 2.80 -39.10
CA THR A 114 2.64 3.59 -38.63
C THR A 114 1.71 2.74 -37.76
N LEU A 115 1.46 1.48 -38.14
CA LEU A 115 0.68 0.54 -37.32
C LEU A 115 1.39 0.19 -36.00
N GLU A 116 2.73 0.09 -36.00
CA GLU A 116 3.50 -0.10 -34.77
C GLU A 116 3.35 1.08 -33.80
N ILE A 117 3.34 2.33 -34.32
CA ILE A 117 3.07 3.52 -33.52
C ILE A 117 1.68 3.44 -32.88
N GLU A 118 0.64 3.15 -33.67
CA GLU A 118 -0.73 3.04 -33.16
C GLU A 118 -0.87 1.94 -32.09
N LEU A 119 -0.21 0.79 -32.28
CA LEU A 119 -0.19 -0.29 -31.31
C LEU A 119 0.49 0.13 -30.00
N CYS A 120 1.62 0.84 -30.09
CA CYS A 120 2.32 1.36 -28.92
C CYS A 120 1.48 2.40 -28.18
N GLU A 121 0.81 3.30 -28.89
CA GLU A 121 -0.11 4.28 -28.29
C GLU A 121 -1.28 3.59 -27.58
N LYS A 122 -1.84 2.53 -28.17
CA LYS A 122 -2.89 1.73 -27.54
C LYS A 122 -2.40 1.08 -26.24
N ARG A 123 -1.22 0.46 -26.27
CA ARG A 123 -0.60 -0.16 -25.08
C ARG A 123 -0.31 0.87 -23.99
N ILE A 124 0.16 2.06 -24.35
CA ILE A 124 0.37 3.15 -23.38
C ILE A 124 -0.95 3.53 -22.71
N LYS A 125 -2.05 3.65 -23.47
CA LYS A 125 -3.38 3.93 -22.90
C LYS A 125 -3.83 2.85 -21.93
N GLU A 126 -3.65 1.57 -22.28
CA GLU A 126 -3.97 0.43 -21.42
C GLU A 126 -3.14 0.46 -20.13
N PHE A 127 -1.82 0.60 -20.22
CA PHE A 127 -0.94 0.68 -19.05
C PHE A 127 -1.22 1.91 -18.18
N THR A 128 -1.58 3.05 -18.77
CA THR A 128 -1.93 4.27 -18.03
C THR A 128 -3.27 4.10 -17.29
N ALA A 129 -4.22 3.35 -17.86
CA ALA A 129 -5.46 3.01 -17.18
C ALA A 129 -5.18 2.05 -16.01
N GLU A 130 -4.37 1.01 -16.23
CA GLU A 130 -3.97 0.07 -15.19
C GLU A 130 -3.19 0.75 -14.04
N GLU A 131 -2.30 1.71 -14.36
CA GLU A 131 -1.58 2.50 -13.35
C GLU A 131 -2.55 3.34 -12.51
N LYS A 132 -3.61 3.88 -13.11
CA LYS A 132 -4.64 4.66 -12.41
C LYS A 132 -5.51 3.79 -11.51
N ASP A 133 -5.86 2.59 -11.94
CA ASP A 133 -6.67 1.66 -11.15
C ASP A 133 -5.93 1.14 -9.91
N LYS A 134 -4.60 1.21 -9.92
CA LYS A 134 -3.71 0.80 -8.81
C LYS A 134 -3.36 1.93 -7.84
N ASN A 135 -3.63 3.20 -8.17
CA ASN A 135 -3.41 4.38 -7.29
C ASN A 135 -4.66 4.69 -6.44
#